data_AF-A0A542AXZ2-F1
#
_entry.id   AF-A0A542AXZ2-F1
#
_cell.length_a   1.000
_cell.length_b   1.000
_cell.length_c   1.000
_cell.angle_alpha   90.00
_cell.angle_beta   90.00
_cell.angle_gamma   90.00
#
_symmetry.space_group_name_H-M   'P 1'
#
loop_
_entity.id
_entity.type
_entity.pdbx_description
1 polymer ?
#
loop_
_entity_poly.entity_id
_entity_poly.type
_entity_poly.pdbx_seq_one_letter_code
_entity_poly.pdbx_strand_id
1 'polypeptide(L)' 'MEIIFETIVILILRYPGAAIRWSITRLWSSDKKFKEFLKEDAFINGVVSLIFIPLIAVVVNTLI' A
#
# COMPACT_ATOMS: atom_id res chain seq x y z
N MET A 1 -2.29 -20.09 14.09
CA MET A 1 -1.94 -18.76 14.64
C MET A 1 -1.23 -17.91 13.60
N GLU A 2 -0.15 -18.41 12.99
CA GLU A 2 0.64 -17.73 11.95
C GLU A 2 -0.20 -17.25 10.75
N ILE A 3 -0.98 -18.15 10.12
CA ILE A 3 -1.84 -17.79 8.98
C ILE A 3 -2.89 -16.72 9.31
N ILE A 4 -3.46 -16.77 10.53
CA ILE A 4 -4.47 -15.78 10.97
C ILE A 4 -3.79 -14.42 11.13
N PHE A 5 -2.60 -14.40 11.74
CA PHE A 5 -1.81 -13.20 11.92
C PHE A 5 -1.43 -12.57 10.58
N GLU A 6 -0.89 -13.35 9.64
CA GLU A 6 -0.55 -12.87 8.29
C GLU A 6 -1.75 -12.30 7.55
N THR A 7 -2.90 -12.97 7.64
CA THR A 7 -4.14 -12.52 7.00
C THR A 7 -4.58 -11.16 7.55
N ILE A 8 -4.53 -10.97 8.88
CA ILE A 8 -4.87 -9.69 9.51
C ILE A 8 -3.90 -8.60 9.08
N VAL A 9 -2.60 -8.90 9.08
CA VAL A 9 -1.55 -7.96 8.66
C VAL A 9 -1.77 -7.53 7.22
N ILE A 10 -2.01 -8.46 6.29
CA ILE A 10 -2.29 -8.15 4.88
C ILE A 10 -3.56 -7.30 4.76
N LEU A 11 -4.62 -7.60 5.51
CA LEU A 11 -5.87 -6.85 5.47
C LEU A 11 -5.71 -5.40 5.97
N ILE A 12 -4.87 -5.16 6.97
CA ILE A 12 -4.56 -3.82 7.45
C ILE A 12 -3.68 -3.10 6.41
N LEU A 13 -2.62 -3.76 5.96
CA LEU A 13 -1.63 -3.19 5.06
C LEU A 13 -2.14 -3.00 3.63
N ARG A 14 -3.23 -3.65 3.21
CA ARG A 14 -3.77 -3.41 1.86
C ARG A 14 -4.23 -1.96 1.64
N TYR A 15 -4.67 -1.26 2.69
CA TYR A 15 -5.17 0.11 2.56
C TYR A 15 -4.05 1.11 2.21
N PRO A 16 -2.95 1.18 2.99
CA PRO A 16 -1.86 2.09 2.64
C PRO A 16 -1.25 1.77 1.27
N GLY A 17 -1.18 0.50 0.87
CA GLY A 17 -0.52 0.11 -0.37
C GLY A 17 -1.39 0.38 -1.58
N ALA A 18 -2.71 0.20 -1.44
CA ALA A 18 -3.66 0.70 -2.42
C ALA A 18 -3.57 2.23 -2.55
N ALA A 19 -3.34 2.96 -1.43
CA ALA A 19 -3.24 4.42 -1.45
C ALA A 19 -1.96 4.86 -2.16
N ILE A 20 -0.83 4.21 -1.90
CA ILE A 20 0.45 4.45 -2.59
C ILE A 20 0.30 4.20 -4.10
N ARG A 21 -0.22 3.03 -4.50
CA ARG A 21 -0.45 2.71 -5.92
C ARG A 21 -1.40 3.70 -6.59
N TRP A 22 -2.48 4.05 -5.92
CA TRP A 22 -3.44 5.03 -6.42
C TRP A 22 -2.79 6.40 -6.60
N SER A 23 -2.07 6.92 -5.60
CA SER A 23 -1.36 8.20 -5.70
C SER A 23 -0.34 8.22 -6.82
N ILE A 24 0.43 7.14 -6.97
CA ILE A 24 1.40 6.99 -8.06
C ILE A 24 0.71 7.01 -9.43
N THR A 25 -0.40 6.29 -9.60
CA THR A 25 -1.15 6.27 -10.87
C THR A 25 -1.88 7.57 -11.18
N ARG A 26 -2.16 8.40 -10.17
CA ARG A 26 -2.63 9.79 -10.40
C ARG A 26 -1.57 10.64 -11.09
N LEU A 27 -0.28 10.39 -10.85
CA LEU A 27 0.81 11.08 -11.58
C LEU A 27 0.83 10.71 -13.07
N TRP A 28 0.27 9.57 -13.44
CA TRP A 28 0.09 9.12 -14.83
C TRP A 28 -1.32 9.38 -15.37
N SER A 29 -2.06 10.33 -14.79
CA SER A 29 -3.41 10.72 -15.24
C SER A 29 -4.41 9.55 -15.33
N SER A 30 -4.25 8.52 -14.49
CA SER A 30 -5.21 7.42 -14.44
C SER A 30 -6.54 7.86 -13.81
N ASP A 31 -7.64 7.47 -14.45
CA ASP A 31 -9.00 7.68 -13.94
C ASP A 31 -9.46 6.61 -12.94
N LYS A 32 -8.65 5.58 -12.70
CA LYS A 32 -8.97 4.52 -11.75
C LYS A 32 -9.21 5.09 -10.35
N LYS A 33 -10.33 4.69 -9.76
CA LYS A 33 -10.72 5.09 -8.40
C LYS A 33 -9.94 4.27 -7.37
N PHE A 34 -9.69 4.84 -6.21
CA PHE A 34 -9.04 4.14 -5.08
C PHE A 34 -9.70 2.78 -4.75
N LYS A 35 -11.04 2.71 -4.81
CA LYS A 35 -11.79 1.47 -4.59
C LYS A 35 -11.45 0.35 -5.57
N GLU A 36 -10.94 0.67 -6.75
CA GLU A 36 -10.51 -0.31 -7.76
C GLU A 36 -9.17 -0.91 -7.35
N PHE A 37 -8.21 -0.08 -6.92
CA PHE A 37 -6.93 -0.55 -6.37
C PHE A 37 -7.12 -1.44 -5.13
N LEU A 38 -8.05 -1.09 -4.25
CA LEU A 38 -8.41 -1.90 -3.08
C LEU A 38 -8.97 -3.28 -3.43
N LYS A 39 -9.58 -3.44 -4.61
CA LYS A 39 -10.26 -4.66 -5.06
C LYS A 39 -9.39 -5.57 -5.93
N GLU A 40 -8.35 -5.04 -6.58
CA GLU A 40 -7.50 -5.80 -7.51
C GLU A 40 -6.77 -6.96 -6.82
N ASP A 41 -5.97 -6.68 -5.79
CA ASP A 41 -5.22 -7.72 -5.06
C ASP A 41 -4.78 -7.21 -3.67
N ALA A 42 -5.28 -7.85 -2.61
CA ALA A 42 -4.97 -7.49 -1.23
C ALA A 42 -3.52 -7.82 -0.84
N PHE A 43 -2.95 -8.89 -1.39
CA PHE A 43 -1.57 -9.30 -1.15
C PHE A 43 -0.60 -8.31 -1.77
N ILE A 44 -0.80 -7.93 -3.05
CA ILE A 44 0.04 -6.92 -3.72
C ILE A 44 0.00 -5.60 -2.95
N ASN A 45 -1.18 -5.15 -2.54
CA ASN A 45 -1.30 -3.93 -1.75
C ASN A 45 -0.62 -4.07 -0.38
N GLY A 46 -0.72 -5.23 0.28
CA GLY A 46 0.01 -5.50 1.52
C GLY A 46 1.53 -5.39 1.35
N VAL A 47 2.07 -6.02 0.31
CA VAL A 47 3.51 -5.97 -0.03
C VAL A 47 3.97 -4.55 -0.34
N VAL A 48 3.19 -3.78 -1.11
CA VAL A 48 3.51 -2.38 -1.42
C VAL A 48 3.65 -1.55 -0.15
N SER A 49 2.75 -1.72 0.82
CA SER A 49 2.85 -1.03 2.11
C SER A 49 4.09 -1.41 2.89
N LEU A 50 4.41 -2.70 2.95
CA LEU A 50 5.60 -3.19 3.66
C LEU A 50 6.89 -2.57 3.12
N ILE A 51 6.94 -2.26 1.83
CA ILE A 51 8.12 -1.67 1.19
C ILE A 51 8.10 -0.14 1.31
N PHE A 52 7.00 0.51 0.95
CA PHE A 52 6.95 1.96 0.79
C PHE A 52 6.79 2.70 2.12
N ILE A 53 6.13 2.14 3.14
CA ILE A 53 6.01 2.82 4.44
C ILE A 53 7.40 3.00 5.07
N PRO A 54 8.25 1.97 5.21
CA PRO A 54 9.60 2.15 5.72
C PRO A 54 10.45 3.09 4.85
N LEU A 55 10.32 2.99 3.53
CA LEU A 55 11.05 3.86 2.61
C LEU A 55 10.69 5.33 2.83
N ILE A 56 9.39 5.65 2.91
CA ILE A 56 8.91 7.00 3.20
C ILE A 56 9.43 7.47 4.56
N ALA A 57 9.39 6.62 5.58
CA ALA A 57 9.89 6.96 6.91
C ALA A 57 11.39 7.29 6.91
N VAL A 58 12.21 6.49 6.21
CA VAL A 58 13.65 6.75 6.06
C VAL A 58 13.91 8.06 5.32
N VAL A 59 13.18 8.31 4.22
CA VAL A 59 13.31 9.55 3.43
C VAL A 59 12.93 10.75 4.28
N VAL A 60 11.79 10.71 4.98
CA VAL A 60 11.34 11.81 5.85
C VAL A 60 12.34 12.07 6.98
N ASN A 61 12.84 11.01 7.63
CA ASN A 61 13.86 11.14 8.68
C ASN A 61 15.21 11.68 8.17
N THR A 62 15.52 11.50 6.89
CA THR A 62 16.75 12.05 6.28
C THR A 62 16.59 13.51 5.89
N LEU A 63 15.36 13.95 5.61
CA LEU A 63 15.04 15.31 5.15
C LEU A 63 14.75 16.31 6.28
N ILE A 64 14.39 15.82 7.47
CA ILE A 64 14.15 16.61 8.71
C ILE A 64 15.44 16.62 9.54
#